data_AF-A0A8A1MLP2-F1
#
_entry.id   AF-A0A8A1MLP2-F1
#
_cell.length_a   1.000
_cell.length_b   1.000
_cell.length_c   1.000
_cell.angle_alpha   90.00
_cell.angle_beta   90.00
_cell.angle_gamma   90.00
#
_symmetry.space_group_name_H-M   'P 1'
#
loop_
_entity.id
_entity.type
_entity.pdbx_description
1 polymer ?
#
loop_
_entity_poly.entity_id
_entity_poly.type
_entity_poly.pdbx_seq_one_letter_code
_entity_poly.pdbx_strand_id
1 'polypeptide(L)'
;MAEKSMVVCLDCKVAPATQIVRKRDLCQECFILFIGSKVVKRMEKYRPQNAPKNRQRKLLLPLSYGISSSTLLHILNLQLERQISSGLGRRAYDIHVLNIGTCEQSDSHRLGLFREAYPLHTYTQVPLHSIFKHDTTIKDVISEYGGPEFADDPSKTDQERLDIFRLSLSTATARADIDGILLTRLVVAIAKEQDCDGILWGDSDTRLASKALSNVAKGRGFSVPWDVCDGMSPWGIQFNFPMRDLFKFELSTYASLALPKSLNVVDSERPSVDNLSNKNMSIEDLLAHYVETQGQKYPGVMANIVRTINKLQPQSADTDHKCMLCGMPVDYSGEDPAIIGGQGSSQYTLQDWRERPVAGTLCYGCARTRLDLVPPRSVSS
;
A
#
# COMPACT_ATOMS: atom_id res chain seq x y z
N MET A 1 36.43 23.05 -24.15
CA MET A 1 35.82 21.76 -23.72
C MET A 1 36.47 21.40 -22.40
N ALA A 2 35.75 21.56 -21.29
CA ALA A 2 36.30 21.27 -19.97
C ALA A 2 36.36 19.75 -19.77
N GLU A 3 37.56 19.26 -19.52
CA GLU A 3 37.88 17.88 -19.18
C GLU A 3 37.12 17.52 -17.90
N LYS A 4 36.03 16.74 -18.03
CA LYS A 4 35.23 16.32 -16.88
C LYS A 4 36.05 15.27 -16.13
N SER A 5 36.81 15.71 -15.13
CA SER A 5 37.51 14.87 -14.16
C SER A 5 36.61 13.69 -13.80
N MET A 6 37.01 12.46 -14.15
CA MET A 6 36.24 11.26 -13.87
C MET A 6 36.16 11.08 -12.35
N VAL A 7 34.99 11.33 -11.78
CA VAL A 7 34.75 11.16 -10.35
C VAL A 7 34.77 9.66 -10.04
N VAL A 8 35.60 9.24 -9.09
CA VAL A 8 35.68 7.85 -8.62
C VAL A 8 34.57 7.56 -7.63
N CYS A 9 34.11 6.31 -7.59
CA CYS A 9 33.10 5.84 -6.65
C CYS A 9 33.56 6.06 -5.20
N LEU A 10 32.70 6.70 -4.39
CA LEU A 10 33.00 7.00 -3.00
C LEU A 10 33.19 5.74 -2.13
N ASP A 11 32.47 4.66 -2.43
CA ASP A 11 32.42 3.47 -1.59
C ASP A 11 33.55 2.48 -1.91
N CYS A 12 33.73 2.11 -3.18
CA CYS A 12 34.79 1.19 -3.57
C CYS A 12 36.12 1.88 -3.88
N LYS A 13 36.13 3.19 -4.18
CA LYS A 13 37.32 3.98 -4.54
C LYS A 13 38.12 3.45 -5.76
N VAL A 14 37.54 2.54 -6.54
CA VAL A 14 38.20 1.88 -7.68
C VAL A 14 37.45 2.19 -8.99
N ALA A 15 36.16 1.91 -9.04
CA ALA A 15 35.36 2.08 -10.25
C ALA A 15 34.97 3.56 -10.46
N PRO A 16 34.75 4.01 -11.72
CA PRO A 16 34.18 5.32 -11.98
C PRO A 16 32.75 5.41 -11.44
N ALA A 17 32.39 6.57 -10.90
CA ALA A 17 31.03 6.83 -10.44
C ALA A 17 30.09 7.02 -11.65
N THR A 18 28.99 6.28 -11.66
CA THR A 18 27.97 6.32 -12.72
C THR A 18 26.63 6.84 -12.22
N GLN A 19 26.40 6.82 -10.91
CA GLN A 19 25.15 7.21 -10.28
C GLN A 19 25.40 8.24 -9.18
N ILE A 20 24.53 9.24 -9.09
CA ILE A 20 24.56 10.25 -8.02
C ILE A 20 23.36 10.03 -7.12
N VAL A 21 23.60 9.72 -5.85
CA VAL A 21 22.56 9.40 -4.88
C VAL A 21 22.79 10.17 -3.59
N ARG A 22 21.86 11.06 -3.25
CA ARG A 22 21.92 11.87 -2.01
C ARG A 22 23.28 12.57 -1.82
N LYS A 23 23.80 13.18 -2.89
CA LYS A 23 25.12 13.85 -2.94
C LYS A 23 26.34 12.91 -2.80
N ARG A 24 26.17 11.61 -3.05
CA ARG A 24 27.25 10.62 -3.12
C ARG A 24 27.38 10.12 -4.55
N ASP A 25 28.61 10.08 -5.05
CA ASP A 25 28.94 9.54 -6.36
C ASP A 25 29.31 8.05 -6.21
N LEU A 26 28.51 7.16 -6.80
CA LEU A 26 28.63 5.71 -6.66
C LEU A 26 28.75 5.03 -8.03
N CYS A 27 29.49 3.93 -8.12
CA CYS A 27 29.40 3.03 -9.26
C CYS A 27 28.11 2.19 -9.18
N GLN A 28 27.77 1.51 -10.28
CA GLN A 28 26.55 0.70 -10.40
C GLN A 28 26.43 -0.38 -9.30
N GLU A 29 27.50 -1.11 -9.01
CA GLU A 29 27.47 -2.18 -8.01
C GLU A 29 27.29 -1.64 -6.59
N CYS A 30 28.04 -0.60 -6.21
CA CYS A 30 27.89 0.06 -4.91
C CYS A 30 26.51 0.67 -4.75
N PHE A 31 25.93 1.21 -5.82
CA PHE A 31 24.55 1.69 -5.81
C PHE A 31 23.53 0.57 -5.53
N ILE A 32 23.63 -0.56 -6.24
CA ILE A 32 22.76 -1.72 -6.03
C ILE A 32 22.87 -2.23 -4.58
N LEU A 33 24.10 -2.34 -4.06
CA LEU A 33 24.34 -2.74 -2.67
C LEU A 33 23.79 -1.73 -1.66
N PHE A 34 23.93 -0.43 -1.94
CA PHE A 34 23.39 0.63 -1.08
C PHE A 34 21.88 0.53 -0.94
N ILE A 35 21.15 0.37 -2.05
CA ILE A 35 19.69 0.23 -2.06
C ILE A 35 19.28 -1.07 -1.36
N GLY A 36 19.90 -2.20 -1.72
CA GLY A 36 19.63 -3.50 -1.10
C GLY A 36 19.86 -3.50 0.41
N SER A 37 20.94 -2.86 0.88
CA SER A 37 21.26 -2.80 2.32
C SER A 37 20.18 -2.12 3.16
N LYS A 38 19.49 -1.10 2.61
CA LYS A 38 18.39 -0.42 3.30
C LYS A 38 17.19 -1.35 3.51
N VAL A 39 16.83 -2.11 2.47
CA VAL A 39 15.74 -3.09 2.53
C VAL A 39 16.10 -4.20 3.51
N VAL A 40 17.30 -4.76 3.41
CA VAL A 40 17.78 -5.85 4.30
C VAL A 40 17.79 -5.40 5.76
N LYS A 41 18.20 -4.15 6.04
CA LYS A 41 18.19 -3.58 7.40
C LYS A 41 16.77 -3.51 7.98
N ARG A 42 15.76 -3.20 7.17
CA ARG A 42 14.35 -3.23 7.61
C ARG A 42 13.84 -4.65 7.86
N MET A 43 14.44 -5.65 7.22
CA MET A 43 14.10 -7.07 7.39
C MET A 43 14.84 -7.76 8.55
N GLU A 44 15.58 -7.02 9.40
CA GLU A 44 16.38 -7.60 10.48
C GLU A 44 15.58 -8.41 11.50
N LYS A 45 14.34 -8.00 11.79
CA LYS A 45 13.40 -8.75 12.64
C LYS A 45 13.15 -10.18 12.12
N TYR A 46 13.26 -10.37 10.81
CA TYR A 46 13.00 -11.63 10.13
C TYR A 46 14.26 -12.45 9.83
N ARG A 47 15.42 -12.12 10.44
CA ARG A 47 16.62 -12.95 10.32
C ARG A 47 16.40 -14.39 10.84
N PRO A 48 17.13 -15.39 10.32
CA PRO A 48 17.02 -16.78 10.76
C PRO A 48 17.19 -16.97 12.27
N GLN A 49 18.06 -16.18 12.90
CA GLN A 49 18.30 -16.21 14.35
C GLN A 49 17.05 -15.87 15.17
N ASN A 50 16.18 -15.03 14.61
CA ASN A 50 14.92 -14.63 15.23
C ASN A 50 13.76 -15.55 14.81
N ALA A 51 13.97 -16.55 13.95
CA ALA A 51 12.92 -17.40 13.44
C ALA A 51 12.38 -18.35 14.53
N PRO A 52 11.06 -18.62 14.55
CA PRO A 52 10.48 -19.61 15.44
C PRO A 52 11.09 -20.99 15.14
N LYS A 53 11.41 -21.75 16.20
CA LYS A 53 12.07 -23.05 16.06
C LYS A 53 11.18 -24.09 15.38
N ASN A 54 9.86 -23.99 15.58
CA ASN A 54 8.88 -25.02 15.24
C ASN A 54 8.22 -24.85 13.87
N ARG A 55 8.34 -23.68 13.22
CA ARG A 55 7.76 -23.44 11.90
C ARG A 55 8.62 -22.50 11.08
N GLN A 56 8.44 -22.56 9.77
CA GLN A 56 8.98 -21.56 8.87
C GLN A 56 8.04 -20.36 8.83
N ARG A 57 8.57 -19.13 8.97
CA ARG A 57 7.76 -17.92 8.85
C ARG A 57 7.30 -17.75 7.41
N LYS A 58 6.06 -17.31 7.22
CA LYS A 58 5.51 -16.98 5.91
C LYS A 58 5.10 -15.52 5.88
N LEU A 59 5.55 -14.78 4.88
CA LEU A 59 5.24 -13.37 4.70
C LEU A 59 4.53 -13.16 3.37
N LEU A 60 3.47 -12.35 3.36
CA LEU A 60 2.74 -12.04 2.14
C LEU A 60 3.29 -10.75 1.51
N LEU A 61 3.56 -10.76 0.22
CA LEU A 61 3.99 -9.58 -0.55
C LEU A 61 2.96 -9.28 -1.65
N PRO A 62 2.20 -8.17 -1.55
CA PRO A 62 1.32 -7.74 -2.62
C PRO A 62 2.12 -7.21 -3.81
N LEU A 63 1.96 -7.82 -4.98
CA LEU A 63 2.65 -7.46 -6.22
C LEU A 63 1.69 -6.71 -7.16
N SER A 64 1.97 -5.42 -7.36
CA SER A 64 1.21 -4.55 -8.27
C SER A 64 1.86 -4.40 -9.66
N TYR A 65 2.96 -5.11 -9.90
CA TYR A 65 3.85 -4.96 -11.06
C TYR A 65 4.54 -3.60 -11.22
N GLY A 66 4.25 -2.63 -10.33
CA GLY A 66 4.96 -1.35 -10.31
C GLY A 66 6.39 -1.49 -9.79
N ILE A 67 7.23 -0.51 -10.12
CA ILE A 67 8.67 -0.48 -9.81
C ILE A 67 8.97 -0.86 -8.37
N SER A 68 8.25 -0.30 -7.41
CA SER A 68 8.54 -0.50 -5.99
C SER A 68 8.28 -1.94 -5.51
N SER A 69 7.12 -2.51 -5.85
CA SER A 69 6.76 -3.89 -5.45
C SER A 69 7.66 -4.94 -6.14
N SER A 70 7.96 -4.74 -7.43
CA SER A 70 8.84 -5.61 -8.21
C SER A 70 10.30 -5.55 -7.72
N THR A 71 10.78 -4.35 -7.38
CA THR A 71 12.12 -4.16 -6.82
C THR A 71 12.24 -4.78 -5.43
N LEU A 72 11.21 -4.65 -4.60
CA LEU A 72 11.18 -5.30 -3.29
C LEU A 72 11.30 -6.82 -3.43
N LEU A 73 10.46 -7.44 -4.27
CA LEU A 73 10.50 -8.88 -4.52
C LEU A 73 11.89 -9.33 -5.02
N HIS A 74 12.46 -8.60 -5.98
CA HIS A 74 13.78 -8.89 -6.52
C HIS A 74 14.89 -8.85 -5.44
N ILE A 75 14.93 -7.80 -4.62
CA ILE A 75 15.93 -7.65 -3.55
C ILE A 75 15.79 -8.79 -2.52
N LEU A 76 14.56 -9.13 -2.14
CA LEU A 76 14.30 -10.21 -1.18
C LEU A 76 14.66 -11.59 -1.75
N ASN A 77 14.41 -11.84 -3.04
CA ASN A 77 14.82 -13.07 -3.70
C ASN A 77 16.35 -13.23 -3.66
N LEU A 78 17.09 -12.20 -4.08
CA LEU A 78 18.56 -12.22 -4.05
C LEU A 78 19.10 -12.43 -2.62
N GLN A 79 18.45 -11.83 -1.62
CA GLN A 79 18.81 -12.04 -0.22
C GLN A 79 18.63 -13.50 0.19
N LEU A 80 17.49 -14.11 -0.16
CA LEU A 80 17.18 -15.49 0.18
C LEU A 80 18.10 -16.49 -0.56
N GLU A 81 18.40 -16.25 -1.84
CA GLU A 81 19.38 -17.04 -2.60
C GLU A 81 20.76 -17.03 -1.94
N ARG A 82 21.23 -15.85 -1.50
CA ARG A 82 22.50 -15.72 -0.78
C ARG A 82 22.48 -16.47 0.57
N GLN A 83 21.36 -16.47 1.28
CA GLN A 83 21.22 -17.24 2.53
C GLN A 83 21.28 -18.75 2.30
N ILE A 84 20.70 -19.22 1.20
CA ILE A 84 20.74 -20.63 0.81
C ILE A 84 22.18 -21.03 0.43
N SER A 85 22.86 -20.22 -0.39
CA SER A 85 24.21 -20.53 -0.89
C SER A 85 25.32 -20.38 0.16
N SER A 86 25.17 -19.50 1.15
CA SER A 86 26.16 -19.25 2.21
C SER A 86 26.27 -20.34 3.29
N GLY A 87 25.62 -21.49 3.11
CA GLY A 87 25.87 -22.69 3.92
C GLY A 87 25.00 -22.88 5.16
N LEU A 88 24.10 -21.94 5.49
CA LEU A 88 23.09 -22.14 6.54
C LEU A 88 21.95 -23.08 6.09
N GLY A 89 21.80 -23.30 4.78
CA GLY A 89 20.83 -24.23 4.17
C GLY A 89 19.35 -23.92 4.45
N ARG A 90 19.05 -22.92 5.28
CA ARG A 90 17.72 -22.57 5.74
C ARG A 90 17.40 -21.13 5.40
N ARG A 91 16.30 -20.94 4.67
CA ARG A 91 15.72 -19.62 4.39
C ARG A 91 15.23 -18.99 5.69
N ALA A 92 15.34 -17.67 5.82
CA ALA A 92 14.86 -16.98 7.03
C ALA A 92 13.32 -16.96 7.13
N TYR A 93 12.65 -16.87 5.98
CA TYR A 93 11.20 -16.85 5.81
C TYR A 93 10.86 -17.27 4.38
N ASP A 94 9.61 -17.66 4.18
CA ASP A 94 9.02 -17.90 2.87
C ASP A 94 8.19 -16.69 2.45
N ILE A 95 8.15 -16.41 1.15
CA ILE A 95 7.36 -15.32 0.58
C ILE A 95 6.19 -15.91 -0.21
N HIS A 96 5.00 -15.42 0.08
CA HIS A 96 3.80 -15.62 -0.71
C HIS A 96 3.48 -14.35 -1.48
N VAL A 97 3.65 -14.38 -2.80
CA VAL A 97 3.39 -13.27 -3.69
C VAL A 97 1.93 -13.27 -4.08
N LEU A 98 1.21 -12.20 -3.73
CA LEU A 98 -0.20 -12.02 -4.04
C LEU A 98 -0.35 -10.94 -5.12
N ASN A 99 -0.90 -11.30 -6.27
CA ASN A 99 -1.36 -10.32 -7.25
C ASN A 99 -2.88 -10.14 -7.13
N ILE A 100 -3.32 -8.89 -7.07
CA ILE A 100 -4.74 -8.55 -7.16
C ILE A 100 -4.99 -8.02 -8.57
N GLY A 101 -5.59 -8.87 -9.39
CA GLY A 101 -5.76 -8.64 -10.82
C GLY A 101 -6.78 -7.54 -11.10
N THR A 102 -6.44 -6.68 -12.06
CA THR A 102 -7.34 -5.69 -12.65
C THR A 102 -7.74 -6.10 -14.07
N CYS A 103 -6.93 -6.91 -14.76
CA CYS A 103 -7.21 -7.49 -16.07
C CYS A 103 -6.69 -8.93 -16.15
N GLU A 104 -7.60 -9.90 -16.15
CA GLU A 104 -7.27 -11.32 -15.94
C GLU A 104 -6.21 -11.88 -16.91
N GLN A 105 -6.29 -11.55 -18.20
CA GLN A 105 -5.39 -12.11 -19.22
C GLN A 105 -3.98 -11.52 -19.18
N SER A 106 -3.87 -10.18 -19.12
CA SER A 106 -2.58 -9.48 -19.07
C SER A 106 -1.84 -9.78 -17.76
N ASP A 107 -2.56 -9.77 -16.64
CA ASP A 107 -1.98 -9.99 -15.33
C ASP A 107 -1.47 -11.44 -15.17
N SER A 108 -2.16 -12.43 -15.75
CA SER A 108 -1.72 -13.84 -15.69
C SER A 108 -0.39 -14.06 -16.41
N HIS A 109 -0.23 -13.47 -17.60
CA HIS A 109 1.03 -13.54 -18.34
C HIS A 109 2.17 -12.87 -17.55
N ARG A 110 1.92 -11.68 -16.97
CA ARG A 110 2.91 -10.98 -16.16
C ARG A 110 3.30 -11.79 -14.93
N LEU A 111 2.34 -12.38 -14.22
CA LEU A 111 2.65 -13.22 -13.05
C LEU A 111 3.50 -14.44 -13.43
N GLY A 112 3.26 -15.03 -14.61
CA GLY A 112 4.08 -16.08 -15.17
C GLY A 112 5.56 -15.69 -15.28
N LEU A 113 5.85 -14.52 -15.84
CA LEU A 113 7.22 -13.99 -15.94
C LEU A 113 7.89 -13.82 -14.56
N PHE A 114 7.15 -13.36 -13.55
CA PHE A 114 7.67 -13.24 -12.19
C PHE A 114 7.90 -14.60 -11.53
N ARG A 115 7.08 -15.60 -11.83
CA ARG A 115 7.23 -16.97 -11.33
C ARG A 115 8.44 -17.66 -11.95
N GLU A 116 8.67 -17.45 -13.25
CA GLU A 116 9.85 -17.95 -13.96
C GLU A 116 11.13 -17.29 -13.46
N ALA A 117 11.10 -15.97 -13.22
CA ALA A 117 12.27 -15.24 -12.74
C ALA A 117 12.63 -15.54 -11.28
N TYR A 118 11.63 -15.82 -10.43
CA TYR A 118 11.82 -16.02 -8.98
C TYR A 118 11.11 -17.30 -8.48
N PRO A 119 11.57 -18.49 -8.87
CA PRO A 119 10.88 -19.76 -8.60
C PRO A 119 10.87 -20.16 -7.11
N LEU A 120 11.62 -19.48 -6.25
CA LEU A 120 11.70 -19.76 -4.82
C LEU A 120 10.41 -19.42 -4.04
N HIS A 121 9.49 -18.68 -4.64
CA HIS A 121 8.31 -18.12 -3.98
C HIS A 121 7.02 -18.81 -4.41
N THR A 122 5.97 -18.65 -3.59
CA THR A 122 4.62 -19.10 -3.93
C THR A 122 3.82 -17.93 -4.49
N TYR A 123 2.89 -18.19 -5.41
CA TYR A 123 2.18 -17.15 -6.15
C TYR A 123 0.69 -17.43 -6.17
N THR A 124 -0.11 -16.41 -5.89
CA THR A 124 -1.57 -16.44 -6.02
C THR A 124 -2.03 -15.19 -6.75
N GLN A 125 -3.01 -15.36 -7.64
CA GLN A 125 -3.68 -14.27 -8.33
C GLN A 125 -5.16 -14.35 -8.03
N VAL A 126 -5.74 -13.23 -7.60
CA VAL A 126 -7.19 -13.11 -7.37
C VAL A 126 -7.68 -11.77 -7.91
N PRO A 127 -8.88 -11.69 -8.49
CA PRO A 127 -9.49 -10.40 -8.80
C PRO A 127 -10.02 -9.72 -7.53
N LEU A 128 -10.16 -8.39 -7.54
CA LEU A 128 -10.61 -7.61 -6.39
C LEU A 128 -12.00 -8.04 -5.87
N HIS A 129 -12.90 -8.46 -6.77
CA HIS A 129 -14.23 -8.96 -6.40
C HIS A 129 -14.20 -10.23 -5.54
N SER A 130 -13.05 -10.94 -5.48
CA SER A 130 -12.89 -12.10 -4.58
C SER A 130 -12.94 -11.72 -3.11
N ILE A 131 -12.98 -10.43 -2.76
CA ILE A 131 -13.23 -9.97 -1.39
C ILE A 131 -14.51 -10.57 -0.79
N PHE A 132 -15.56 -10.79 -1.59
CA PHE A 132 -16.80 -11.45 -1.14
C PHE A 132 -16.61 -12.90 -0.69
N LYS A 133 -15.51 -13.55 -1.11
CA LYS A 133 -15.15 -14.93 -0.74
C LYS A 133 -14.22 -14.97 0.47
N HIS A 134 -13.24 -14.07 0.51
CA HIS A 134 -12.18 -14.08 1.53
C HIS A 134 -12.54 -13.31 2.79
N ASP A 135 -13.31 -12.23 2.68
CA ASP A 135 -13.77 -11.44 3.81
C ASP A 135 -15.25 -11.74 4.09
N THR A 136 -15.50 -12.65 5.02
CA THR A 136 -16.86 -13.10 5.37
C THR A 136 -17.77 -11.98 5.84
N THR A 137 -17.21 -10.88 6.35
CA THR A 137 -17.98 -9.74 6.89
C THR A 137 -18.29 -8.68 5.83
N ILE A 138 -17.67 -8.73 4.65
CA ILE A 138 -17.75 -7.63 3.69
C ILE A 138 -19.16 -7.39 3.16
N LYS A 139 -19.97 -8.46 3.07
CA LYS A 139 -21.35 -8.40 2.59
C LYS A 139 -22.20 -7.51 3.50
N ASP A 140 -22.12 -7.78 4.80
CA ASP A 140 -22.82 -7.03 5.82
C ASP A 140 -22.28 -5.60 5.91
N VAL A 141 -20.95 -5.44 5.85
CA VAL A 141 -20.29 -4.12 5.85
C VAL A 141 -20.76 -3.25 4.70
N ILE A 142 -20.83 -3.78 3.46
CA ILE A 142 -21.29 -3.01 2.30
C ILE A 142 -22.79 -2.69 2.43
N SER A 143 -23.60 -3.64 2.86
CA SER A 143 -25.05 -3.43 3.03
C SER A 143 -25.35 -2.38 4.10
N GLU A 144 -24.64 -2.41 5.23
CA GLU A 144 -24.82 -1.46 6.33
C GLU A 144 -24.22 -0.07 6.01
N TYR A 145 -23.09 -0.05 5.29
CA TYR A 145 -22.45 1.20 4.87
C TYR A 145 -23.24 1.90 3.76
N GLY A 146 -23.67 1.14 2.75
CA GLY A 146 -24.40 1.62 1.59
C GLY A 146 -25.90 1.79 1.84
N GLY A 147 -26.49 1.08 2.78
CA GLY A 147 -27.94 1.07 3.02
C GLY A 147 -28.71 0.06 2.14
N PRO A 148 -30.05 0.03 2.21
CA PRO A 148 -30.88 -1.04 1.64
C PRO A 148 -30.80 -1.17 0.11
N GLU A 149 -30.35 -0.13 -0.60
CA GLU A 149 -30.11 -0.17 -2.05
C GLU A 149 -28.91 -1.06 -2.44
N PHE A 150 -28.03 -1.33 -1.49
CA PHE A 150 -26.85 -2.20 -1.62
C PHE A 150 -27.00 -3.47 -0.79
N ALA A 151 -28.25 -3.83 -0.44
CA ALA A 151 -28.54 -5.13 0.13
C ALA A 151 -27.97 -6.24 -0.77
N ASP A 152 -27.46 -7.29 -0.14
CA ASP A 152 -26.89 -8.41 -0.89
C ASP A 152 -27.93 -9.02 -1.83
N ASP A 153 -27.60 -9.05 -3.13
CA ASP A 153 -28.37 -9.76 -4.13
C ASP A 153 -27.59 -11.01 -4.58
N PRO A 154 -27.95 -12.20 -4.08
CA PRO A 154 -27.28 -13.45 -4.43
C PRO A 154 -27.50 -13.89 -5.88
N SER A 155 -28.41 -13.24 -6.62
CA SER A 155 -28.60 -13.51 -8.06
C SER A 155 -27.51 -12.90 -8.94
N LYS A 156 -26.76 -11.92 -8.43
CA LYS A 156 -25.67 -11.24 -9.14
C LYS A 156 -24.32 -11.87 -8.85
N THR A 157 -23.42 -11.83 -9.82
CA THR A 157 -22.04 -12.26 -9.65
C THR A 157 -21.28 -11.34 -8.69
N ASP A 158 -20.23 -11.85 -8.04
CA ASP A 158 -19.36 -11.05 -7.16
C ASP A 158 -18.79 -9.81 -7.87
N GLN A 159 -18.48 -9.92 -9.17
CA GLN A 159 -18.00 -8.81 -9.99
C GLN A 159 -19.08 -7.74 -10.15
N GLU A 160 -20.30 -8.11 -10.55
CA GLU A 160 -21.41 -7.17 -10.70
C GLU A 160 -21.75 -6.48 -9.38
N ARG A 161 -21.73 -7.21 -8.27
CA ARG A 161 -21.94 -6.67 -6.92
C ARG A 161 -20.92 -5.59 -6.58
N LEU A 162 -19.65 -5.85 -6.87
CA LEU A 162 -18.58 -4.86 -6.66
C LEU A 162 -18.75 -3.65 -7.58
N ASP A 163 -19.06 -3.87 -8.86
CA ASP A 163 -19.21 -2.80 -9.84
C ASP A 163 -20.39 -1.88 -9.53
N ILE A 164 -21.53 -2.44 -9.11
CA ILE A 164 -22.68 -1.64 -8.65
C ILE A 164 -22.29 -0.76 -7.47
N PHE A 165 -21.57 -1.32 -6.49
CA PHE A 165 -21.10 -0.55 -5.35
C PHE A 165 -20.11 0.55 -5.77
N ARG A 166 -19.15 0.27 -6.66
CA ARG A 166 -18.18 1.26 -7.14
C ARG A 166 -18.82 2.37 -7.99
N LEU A 167 -19.83 2.03 -8.80
CA LEU A 167 -20.58 2.98 -9.62
C LEU A 167 -21.46 3.93 -8.79
N SER A 168 -21.81 3.54 -7.57
CA SER A 168 -22.55 4.41 -6.65
C SER A 168 -21.72 5.55 -6.06
N LEU A 169 -20.40 5.50 -6.16
CA LEU A 169 -19.52 6.55 -5.63
C LEU A 169 -19.38 7.64 -6.69
N SER A 170 -19.92 8.82 -6.42
CA SER A 170 -19.99 9.90 -7.41
C SER A 170 -18.64 10.53 -7.75
N THR A 171 -17.73 10.64 -6.77
CA THR A 171 -16.43 11.31 -6.93
C THR A 171 -15.29 10.34 -7.22
N ALA A 172 -14.24 10.83 -7.90
CA ALA A 172 -13.02 10.05 -8.15
C ALA A 172 -12.30 9.69 -6.84
N THR A 173 -12.27 10.62 -5.87
CA THR A 173 -11.74 10.40 -4.53
C THR A 173 -12.47 9.28 -3.79
N ALA A 174 -13.81 9.28 -3.79
CA ALA A 174 -14.58 8.25 -3.12
C ALA A 174 -14.29 6.85 -3.71
N ARG A 175 -14.22 6.75 -5.05
CA ARG A 175 -13.86 5.50 -5.73
C ARG A 175 -12.45 5.03 -5.34
N ALA A 176 -11.45 5.90 -5.45
CA ALA A 176 -10.06 5.55 -5.12
C ALA A 176 -9.89 5.17 -3.64
N ASP A 177 -10.58 5.85 -2.74
CA ASP A 177 -10.55 5.60 -1.30
C ASP A 177 -11.17 4.23 -0.96
N ILE A 178 -12.36 3.93 -1.49
CA ILE A 178 -13.02 2.63 -1.32
C ILE A 178 -12.17 1.51 -1.92
N ASP A 179 -11.62 1.69 -3.12
CA ASP A 179 -10.75 0.69 -3.75
C ASP A 179 -9.53 0.37 -2.88
N GLY A 180 -8.89 1.40 -2.29
CA GLY A 180 -7.77 1.21 -1.37
C GLY A 180 -8.15 0.47 -0.09
N ILE A 181 -9.34 0.72 0.45
CA ILE A 181 -9.87 0.02 1.62
C ILE A 181 -10.14 -1.45 1.28
N LEU A 182 -10.87 -1.73 0.20
CA LEU A 182 -11.21 -3.09 -0.24
C LEU A 182 -9.94 -3.89 -0.57
N LEU A 183 -8.95 -3.27 -1.25
CA LEU A 183 -7.65 -3.87 -1.51
C LEU A 183 -6.97 -4.31 -0.21
N THR A 184 -6.90 -3.41 0.77
CA THR A 184 -6.24 -3.70 2.07
C THR A 184 -6.95 -4.84 2.80
N ARG A 185 -8.29 -4.82 2.83
CA ARG A 185 -9.10 -5.88 3.46
C ARG A 185 -8.87 -7.23 2.78
N LEU A 186 -8.89 -7.28 1.44
CA LEU A 186 -8.64 -8.50 0.68
C LEU A 186 -7.23 -9.05 0.93
N VAL A 187 -6.21 -8.20 0.91
CA VAL A 187 -4.83 -8.61 1.21
C VAL A 187 -4.72 -9.18 2.62
N VAL A 188 -5.35 -8.54 3.60
CA VAL A 188 -5.37 -9.00 5.01
C VAL A 188 -6.09 -10.34 5.15
N ALA A 189 -7.26 -10.50 4.51
CA ALA A 189 -8.04 -11.73 4.56
C ALA A 189 -7.23 -12.92 4.00
N ILE A 190 -6.63 -12.74 2.82
CA ILE A 190 -5.79 -13.78 2.20
C ILE A 190 -4.54 -14.03 3.04
N ALA A 191 -3.90 -13.00 3.60
CA ALA A 191 -2.73 -13.19 4.44
C ALA A 191 -3.05 -14.07 5.68
N LYS A 192 -4.23 -13.89 6.28
CA LYS A 192 -4.70 -14.71 7.40
C LYS A 192 -5.05 -16.13 6.99
N GLU A 193 -5.78 -16.32 5.89
CA GLU A 193 -6.09 -17.66 5.35
C GLU A 193 -4.83 -18.46 5.02
N GLN A 194 -3.79 -17.77 4.57
CA GLN A 194 -2.50 -18.36 4.20
C GLN A 194 -1.55 -18.54 5.40
N ASP A 195 -1.98 -18.25 6.63
CA ASP A 195 -1.20 -18.27 7.88
C ASP A 195 0.11 -17.46 7.79
N CYS A 196 0.02 -16.26 7.21
CA CYS A 196 1.17 -15.35 7.10
C CYS A 196 1.38 -14.58 8.41
N ASP A 197 2.63 -14.49 8.87
CA ASP A 197 3.06 -13.72 10.04
C ASP A 197 2.98 -12.20 9.83
N GLY A 198 2.99 -11.75 8.57
CA GLY A 198 3.01 -10.34 8.21
C GLY A 198 2.91 -10.09 6.73
N ILE A 199 2.62 -8.83 6.39
CA ILE A 199 2.53 -8.32 5.02
C ILE A 199 3.70 -7.37 4.77
N LEU A 200 4.35 -7.54 3.62
CA LEU A 200 5.44 -6.73 3.11
C LEU A 200 4.91 -5.80 2.04
N TRP A 201 4.53 -4.58 2.44
CA TRP A 201 4.03 -3.57 1.52
C TRP A 201 5.20 -2.96 0.74
N GLY A 202 5.05 -2.89 -0.58
CA GLY A 202 6.00 -2.26 -1.48
C GLY A 202 5.97 -0.73 -1.46
N ASP A 203 5.42 -0.07 -0.44
CA ASP A 203 5.33 1.39 -0.41
C ASP A 203 6.72 2.01 -0.12
N SER A 204 7.18 2.86 -1.04
CA SER A 204 8.40 3.67 -0.93
C SER A 204 8.20 4.90 -0.03
N ASP A 205 9.27 5.65 0.28
CA ASP A 205 9.17 6.92 1.03
C ASP A 205 8.14 7.87 0.39
N THR A 206 8.24 8.06 -0.93
CA THR A 206 7.35 8.91 -1.74
C THR A 206 5.89 8.41 -1.67
N ARG A 207 5.68 7.09 -1.71
CA ARG A 207 4.34 6.50 -1.63
C ARG A 207 3.76 6.63 -0.22
N LEU A 208 4.55 6.44 0.83
CA LEU A 208 4.13 6.60 2.21
C LEU A 208 3.81 8.06 2.53
N ALA A 209 4.61 9.02 2.06
CA ALA A 209 4.36 10.44 2.24
C ALA A 209 3.03 10.86 1.58
N SER A 210 2.82 10.46 0.32
CA SER A 210 1.55 10.74 -0.38
C SER A 210 0.36 10.06 0.29
N LYS A 211 0.44 8.76 0.62
CA LYS A 211 -0.60 8.01 1.33
C LYS A 211 -0.98 8.68 2.65
N ALA A 212 0.01 9.14 3.40
CA ALA A 212 -0.24 9.79 4.67
C ALA A 212 -0.92 11.16 4.51
N LEU A 213 -0.46 12.01 3.59
CA LEU A 213 -1.11 13.27 3.30
C LEU A 213 -2.55 13.06 2.82
N SER A 214 -2.80 12.03 1.99
CA SER A 214 -4.15 11.70 1.51
C SER A 214 -5.04 11.27 2.66
N ASN A 215 -4.55 10.41 3.55
CA ASN A 215 -5.30 10.01 4.73
C ASN A 215 -5.62 11.21 5.64
N VAL A 216 -4.66 12.11 5.88
CA VAL A 216 -4.91 13.32 6.67
C VAL A 216 -5.93 14.24 5.99
N ALA A 217 -5.81 14.47 4.67
CA ALA A 217 -6.74 15.31 3.91
C ALA A 217 -8.18 14.76 3.90
N LYS A 218 -8.33 13.43 3.92
CA LYS A 218 -9.62 12.74 4.06
C LYS A 218 -10.13 12.70 5.51
N GLY A 219 -9.38 13.24 6.47
CA GLY A 219 -9.73 13.24 7.89
C GLY A 219 -9.52 11.88 8.60
N ARG A 220 -8.55 11.09 8.12
CA ARG A 220 -8.04 9.86 8.77
C ARG A 220 -6.72 10.11 9.52
N GLY A 221 -6.55 11.31 10.09
CA GLY A 221 -5.34 11.70 10.82
C GLY A 221 -5.08 10.82 12.05
N PHE A 222 -6.14 10.42 12.77
CA PHE A 222 -6.04 9.52 13.92
C PHE A 222 -5.47 8.15 13.53
N SER A 223 -6.00 7.54 12.46
CA SER A 223 -5.62 6.18 12.06
C SER A 223 -4.36 6.10 11.19
N VAL A 224 -3.79 7.23 10.77
CA VAL A 224 -2.67 7.27 9.81
C VAL A 224 -1.44 6.45 10.25
N PRO A 225 -1.04 6.38 11.54
CA PRO A 225 0.17 5.66 11.92
C PRO A 225 0.06 4.16 11.59
N TRP A 226 -1.10 3.54 11.80
CA TRP A 226 -1.31 2.12 11.48
C TRP A 226 -1.27 1.81 9.98
N ASP A 227 -1.54 2.80 9.12
CA ASP A 227 -1.56 2.62 7.66
C ASP A 227 -0.19 2.80 7.01
N VAL A 228 0.72 3.54 7.66
CA VAL A 228 1.99 3.96 7.05
C VAL A 228 3.22 3.65 7.92
N CYS A 229 3.07 3.16 9.15
CA CYS A 229 4.17 2.77 10.03
C CYS A 229 4.31 1.24 10.13
N ASP A 230 5.55 0.77 10.34
CA ASP A 230 5.81 -0.63 10.63
C ASP A 230 5.21 -0.99 12.00
N GLY A 231 4.50 -2.12 12.11
CA GLY A 231 3.89 -2.51 13.38
C GLY A 231 2.77 -3.53 13.26
N MET A 232 2.17 -3.84 14.41
CA MET A 232 0.94 -4.65 14.43
C MET A 232 -0.21 -3.80 13.92
N SER A 233 -0.88 -4.26 12.86
CA SER A 233 -2.06 -3.57 12.35
C SER A 233 -3.27 -3.82 13.26
N PRO A 234 -4.31 -2.96 13.20
CA PRO A 234 -5.59 -3.19 13.88
C PRO A 234 -6.30 -4.48 13.49
N TRP A 235 -5.86 -5.10 12.38
CA TRP A 235 -6.32 -6.38 11.89
C TRP A 235 -5.64 -7.58 12.55
N GLY A 236 -4.67 -7.38 13.44
CA GLY A 236 -3.94 -8.46 14.12
C GLY A 236 -2.87 -9.13 13.26
N ILE A 237 -2.43 -8.49 12.16
CA ILE A 237 -1.31 -8.94 11.33
C ILE A 237 -0.25 -7.85 11.23
N GLN A 238 1.03 -8.23 11.16
CA GLN A 238 2.11 -7.26 11.10
C GLN A 238 2.20 -6.60 9.72
N PHE A 239 2.17 -5.27 9.65
CA PHE A 239 2.49 -4.51 8.44
C PHE A 239 3.95 -4.08 8.48
N ASN A 240 4.66 -4.29 7.38
CA ASN A 240 6.03 -3.85 7.20
C ASN A 240 6.19 -3.12 5.88
N PHE A 241 7.05 -2.11 5.86
CA PHE A 241 7.32 -1.25 4.72
C PHE A 241 8.83 -1.22 4.43
N PRO A 242 9.41 -2.31 3.87
CA PRO A 242 10.86 -2.42 3.71
C PRO A 242 11.46 -1.35 2.78
N MET A 243 10.64 -0.76 1.92
CA MET A 243 11.04 0.28 0.96
C MET A 243 10.93 1.71 1.52
N ARG A 244 10.56 1.88 2.80
CA ARG A 244 10.29 3.18 3.45
C ARG A 244 11.42 4.20 3.28
N ASP A 245 12.68 3.77 3.26
CA ASP A 245 13.84 4.68 3.23
C ASP A 245 14.36 4.97 1.80
N LEU A 246 13.58 4.60 0.78
CA LEU A 246 13.94 4.66 -0.64
C LEU A 246 12.99 5.61 -1.38
N PHE A 247 13.57 6.53 -2.15
CA PHE A 247 12.80 7.45 -2.99
C PHE A 247 12.42 6.80 -4.31
N LYS A 248 11.31 7.25 -4.92
CA LYS A 248 10.84 6.70 -6.21
C LYS A 248 11.94 6.72 -7.29
N PHE A 249 12.67 7.82 -7.44
CA PHE A 249 13.75 7.91 -8.45
C PHE A 249 14.88 6.91 -8.18
N GLU A 250 15.24 6.65 -6.92
CA GLU A 250 16.26 5.65 -6.56
C GLU A 250 15.80 4.26 -6.97
N LEU A 251 14.50 3.96 -6.81
CA LEU A 251 13.91 2.69 -7.23
C LEU A 251 13.82 2.55 -8.74
N SER A 252 13.49 3.63 -9.46
CA SER A 252 13.47 3.62 -10.92
C SER A 252 14.86 3.36 -11.50
N THR A 253 15.90 4.00 -10.94
CA THR A 253 17.30 3.73 -11.31
C THR A 253 17.72 2.32 -10.93
N TYR A 254 17.33 1.82 -9.75
CA TYR A 254 17.62 0.44 -9.37
C TYR A 254 16.99 -0.56 -10.35
N ALA A 255 15.71 -0.36 -10.69
CA ALA A 255 15.00 -1.22 -11.60
C ALA A 255 15.62 -1.26 -13.00
N SER A 256 16.06 -0.12 -13.53
CA SER A 256 16.72 -0.10 -14.84
C SER A 256 18.08 -0.81 -14.86
N LEU A 257 18.77 -0.90 -13.71
CA LEU A 257 20.11 -1.47 -13.61
C LEU A 257 20.13 -2.94 -13.18
N ALA A 258 19.19 -3.38 -12.34
CA ALA A 258 19.27 -4.67 -11.65
C ALA A 258 18.10 -5.62 -11.94
N LEU A 259 16.92 -5.10 -12.34
CA LEU A 259 15.78 -5.99 -12.58
C LEU A 259 15.93 -6.72 -13.92
N PRO A 260 15.51 -8.00 -14.00
CA PRO A 260 15.44 -8.70 -15.27
C PRO A 260 14.52 -7.97 -16.26
N LYS A 261 15.05 -7.68 -17.46
CA LYS A 261 14.33 -6.95 -18.51
C LYS A 261 13.04 -7.65 -18.94
N SER A 262 12.99 -8.98 -18.81
CA SER A 262 11.80 -9.80 -19.13
C SER A 262 10.58 -9.46 -18.28
N LEU A 263 10.75 -8.88 -17.09
CA LEU A 263 9.63 -8.62 -16.18
C LEU A 263 8.73 -7.47 -16.61
N ASN A 264 9.12 -6.69 -17.63
CA ASN A 264 8.35 -5.56 -18.16
C ASN A 264 7.72 -4.71 -17.04
N VAL A 265 8.58 -4.32 -16.09
CA VAL A 265 8.19 -3.48 -14.96
C VAL A 265 8.05 -2.07 -15.48
N VAL A 266 6.81 -1.71 -15.79
CA VAL A 266 6.45 -0.36 -16.17
C VAL A 266 6.07 0.38 -14.88
N ASP A 267 6.62 1.58 -14.68
CA ASP A 267 6.01 2.51 -13.73
C ASP A 267 4.61 2.74 -14.28
N SER A 268 3.55 2.26 -13.62
CA SER A 268 2.19 2.49 -14.11
C SER A 268 2.08 3.98 -14.41
N GLU A 269 2.07 4.32 -15.70
CA GLU A 269 1.96 5.71 -16.13
C GLU A 269 0.60 6.13 -15.62
N ARG A 270 0.58 6.78 -14.46
CA ARG A 270 -0.60 7.49 -14.03
C ARG A 270 -0.88 8.46 -15.18
N PRO A 271 -2.13 8.51 -15.68
CA PRO A 271 -2.47 9.38 -16.79
C PRO A 271 -1.84 10.74 -16.53
N SER A 272 -1.07 11.24 -17.51
CA SER A 272 -0.30 12.47 -17.40
C SER A 272 -1.18 13.54 -16.73
N VAL A 273 -0.82 13.90 -15.51
CA VAL A 273 -1.66 14.75 -14.65
C VAL A 273 -1.85 16.12 -15.32
N ASP A 274 -0.90 16.52 -16.16
CA ASP A 274 -0.91 17.74 -16.95
C ASP A 274 -2.06 17.83 -17.97
N ASN A 275 -2.67 16.69 -18.36
CA ASN A 275 -3.78 16.64 -19.34
C ASN A 275 -5.15 16.34 -18.70
N LEU A 276 -5.21 16.08 -17.39
CA LEU A 276 -6.47 15.85 -16.69
C LEU A 276 -6.96 17.17 -16.08
N SER A 277 -8.20 17.54 -16.37
CA SER A 277 -8.86 18.58 -15.57
C SER A 277 -8.83 18.14 -14.10
N ASN A 278 -8.31 18.99 -13.21
CA ASN A 278 -8.25 18.77 -11.76
C ASN A 278 -9.59 18.29 -11.17
N LYS A 279 -10.71 18.55 -11.87
CA LYS A 279 -12.07 18.15 -11.47
C LYS A 279 -12.29 16.62 -11.44
N ASN A 280 -11.53 15.84 -12.19
CA ASN A 280 -11.68 14.37 -12.24
C ASN A 280 -10.57 13.61 -11.48
N MET A 281 -9.69 14.32 -10.78
CA MET A 281 -8.57 13.72 -10.07
C MET A 281 -8.96 13.38 -8.62
N SER A 282 -8.53 12.22 -8.14
CA SER A 282 -8.70 11.85 -6.74
C SER A 282 -7.72 12.64 -5.84
N ILE A 283 -8.03 12.76 -4.54
CA ILE A 283 -7.09 13.32 -3.55
C ILE A 283 -5.79 12.50 -3.53
N GLU A 284 -5.88 11.19 -3.72
CA GLU A 284 -4.76 10.26 -3.83
C GLU A 284 -3.84 10.61 -4.99
N ASP A 285 -4.40 10.84 -6.18
CA ASP A 285 -3.64 11.18 -7.38
C ASP A 285 -3.02 12.58 -7.27
N LEU A 286 -3.80 13.56 -6.78
CA LEU A 286 -3.34 14.93 -6.56
C LEU A 286 -2.13 14.97 -5.63
N LEU A 287 -2.22 14.29 -4.49
CA LEU A 287 -1.15 14.31 -3.49
C LEU A 287 0.04 13.45 -3.91
N ALA A 288 -0.18 12.37 -4.66
CA ALA A 288 0.92 11.61 -5.22
C ALA A 288 1.67 12.42 -6.28
N HIS A 289 0.97 13.17 -7.12
CA HIS A 289 1.58 14.12 -8.08
C HIS A 289 2.32 15.26 -7.37
N TYR A 290 1.74 15.83 -6.31
CA TYR A 290 2.39 16.85 -5.49
C TYR A 290 3.71 16.34 -4.89
N VAL A 291 3.70 15.15 -4.28
CA VAL A 291 4.90 14.55 -3.68
C VAL A 291 5.93 14.20 -4.76
N GLU A 292 5.51 13.74 -5.93
CA GLU A 292 6.42 13.44 -7.04
C GLU A 292 7.10 14.70 -7.60
N THR A 293 6.33 15.77 -7.85
CA THR A 293 6.85 17.03 -8.41
C THR A 293 7.66 17.85 -7.40
N GLN A 294 7.19 17.96 -6.15
CA GLN A 294 7.89 18.72 -5.11
C GLN A 294 8.99 17.91 -4.45
N GLY A 295 8.87 16.57 -4.41
CA GLY A 295 9.87 15.69 -3.80
C GLY A 295 11.20 15.69 -4.54
N GLN A 296 11.20 15.94 -5.85
CA GLN A 296 12.43 16.13 -6.62
C GLN A 296 13.19 17.41 -6.20
N LYS A 297 12.46 18.49 -5.93
CA LYS A 297 13.03 19.78 -5.52
C LYS A 297 13.43 19.77 -4.05
N TYR A 298 12.64 19.10 -3.21
CA TYR A 298 12.80 19.10 -1.75
C TYR A 298 12.73 17.68 -1.15
N PRO A 299 13.73 16.81 -1.39
CA PRO A 299 13.73 15.43 -0.86
C PRO A 299 13.62 15.36 0.68
N GLY A 300 14.12 16.39 1.38
CA GLY A 300 14.04 16.48 2.84
C GLY A 300 12.61 16.64 3.37
N VAL A 301 11.70 17.23 2.59
CA VAL A 301 10.29 17.42 2.99
C VAL A 301 9.58 16.08 3.08
N MET A 302 9.77 15.21 2.07
CA MET A 302 9.13 13.89 2.03
C MET A 302 9.60 13.00 3.18
N ALA A 303 10.91 12.97 3.42
CA ALA A 303 11.48 12.27 4.56
C ALA A 303 10.97 12.81 5.91
N ASN A 304 10.75 14.12 6.03
CA ASN A 304 10.22 14.72 7.25
C ASN A 304 8.75 14.41 7.47
N ILE A 305 7.93 14.31 6.42
CA ILE A 305 6.53 13.85 6.52
C ILE A 305 6.50 12.46 7.15
N VAL A 306 7.18 11.48 6.53
CA VAL A 306 7.18 10.08 6.99
C VAL A 306 7.75 9.96 8.42
N ARG A 307 8.82 10.69 8.74
CA ARG A 307 9.38 10.72 10.11
C ARG A 307 8.44 11.33 11.13
N THR A 308 7.69 12.37 10.76
CA THR A 308 6.74 13.03 11.66
C THR A 308 5.61 12.07 12.00
N ILE A 309 5.07 11.36 11.01
CA ILE A 309 4.03 10.36 11.24
C ILE A 309 4.56 9.20 12.09
N ASN A 310 5.82 8.79 11.89
CA ASN A 310 6.42 7.74 12.71
C ASN A 310 6.67 8.15 14.18
N LYS A 311 6.59 9.45 14.51
CA LYS A 311 6.59 9.92 15.89
C LYS A 311 5.20 9.90 16.52
N LEU A 312 4.14 9.87 15.71
CA LEU A 312 2.79 9.66 16.19
C LEU A 312 2.74 8.23 16.73
N GLN A 313 2.78 8.10 18.05
CA GLN A 313 2.62 6.80 18.67
C GLN A 313 1.16 6.39 18.50
N PRO A 314 0.88 5.25 17.87
CA PRO A 314 -0.46 4.69 17.96
C PRO A 314 -0.71 4.44 19.45
N GLN A 315 -1.67 5.17 20.04
CA GLN A 315 -2.13 4.87 21.39
C GLN A 315 -2.50 3.39 21.43
N SER A 316 -2.31 2.72 22.57
CA SER A 316 -2.73 1.32 22.76
C SER A 316 -4.14 1.21 22.21
N ALA A 317 -4.28 0.52 21.08
CA ALA A 317 -5.53 0.52 20.33
C ALA A 317 -6.58 0.01 21.29
N ASP A 318 -7.45 0.90 21.78
CA ASP A 318 -8.59 0.46 22.55
C ASP A 318 -9.47 -0.25 21.53
N THR A 319 -9.41 -1.59 21.57
CA THR A 319 -9.83 -2.45 20.45
C THR A 319 -11.31 -2.40 20.18
N ASP A 320 -12.07 -1.75 21.06
CA ASP A 320 -13.52 -1.82 21.13
C ASP A 320 -14.20 -0.91 20.08
N HIS A 321 -13.50 0.11 19.56
CA HIS A 321 -14.09 1.06 18.61
C HIS A 321 -13.33 1.09 17.28
N LYS A 322 -13.74 0.21 16.35
CA LYS A 322 -13.20 0.15 14.99
C LYS A 322 -14.23 0.63 13.97
N CYS A 323 -13.74 1.26 12.91
CA CYS A 323 -14.55 1.62 11.75
C CYS A 323 -15.04 0.35 11.05
N MET A 324 -16.35 0.19 10.89
CA MET A 324 -16.94 -0.98 10.22
C MET A 324 -16.39 -1.20 8.79
N LEU A 325 -16.14 -0.10 8.06
CA LEU A 325 -15.70 -0.16 6.66
C LEU A 325 -14.20 -0.42 6.55
N CYS A 326 -13.35 0.44 7.12
CA CYS A 326 -11.90 0.32 6.96
C CYS A 326 -11.19 -0.47 8.06
N GLY A 327 -11.90 -0.93 9.09
CA GLY A 327 -11.36 -1.70 10.23
C GLY A 327 -10.37 -0.95 11.12
N MET A 328 -10.17 0.34 10.87
CA MET A 328 -9.21 1.16 11.62
C MET A 328 -9.81 1.67 12.94
N PRO A 329 -9.01 1.87 13.99
CA PRO A 329 -9.45 2.47 15.24
C PRO A 329 -10.08 3.84 15.00
N VAL A 330 -11.13 4.15 15.76
CA VAL A 330 -11.83 5.42 15.75
C VAL A 330 -11.58 6.13 17.08
N ASP A 331 -11.32 7.43 17.02
CA ASP A 331 -11.22 8.24 18.21
C ASP A 331 -12.61 8.39 18.84
N TYR A 332 -12.77 7.85 20.04
CA TYR A 332 -14.03 7.89 20.81
C TYR A 332 -14.03 9.01 21.85
N SER A 333 -12.95 9.82 21.95
CA SER A 333 -12.77 10.85 22.97
C SER A 333 -13.64 12.11 22.80
N GLY A 334 -14.47 12.19 21.76
CA GLY A 334 -15.67 13.05 21.74
C GLY A 334 -15.49 14.47 21.20
N GLU A 335 -14.36 14.81 20.57
CA GLU A 335 -14.27 16.07 19.83
C GLU A 335 -14.77 15.87 18.40
N ASP A 336 -15.82 16.59 18.00
CA ASP A 336 -16.19 16.71 16.59
C ASP A 336 -15.12 17.55 15.88
N PRO A 337 -14.39 17.02 14.87
CA PRO A 337 -13.42 17.79 14.08
C PRO A 337 -14.03 19.04 13.42
N ALA A 338 -15.36 19.07 13.24
CA ALA A 338 -16.07 20.24 12.74
C ALA A 338 -16.32 21.31 13.81
N ILE A 339 -16.22 20.98 15.10
CA ILE A 339 -16.45 21.88 16.24
C ILE A 339 -15.24 21.86 17.18
N ILE A 340 -14.26 22.72 16.90
CA ILE A 340 -13.11 22.93 17.78
C ILE A 340 -13.61 23.46 19.14
N GLY A 341 -13.52 22.63 20.20
CA GLY A 341 -13.90 23.00 21.57
C GLY A 341 -15.35 22.69 21.98
N GLY A 342 -16.11 21.92 21.20
CA GLY A 342 -17.46 21.48 21.56
C GLY A 342 -17.46 20.17 22.36
N GLN A 343 -18.29 20.07 23.40
CA GLN A 343 -18.65 18.79 24.01
C GLN A 343 -19.59 18.02 23.06
N GLY A 344 -19.02 17.23 22.15
CA GLY A 344 -19.76 16.44 21.18
C GLY A 344 -19.99 15.00 21.64
N SER A 345 -21.13 14.42 21.27
CA SER A 345 -21.35 12.96 21.36
C SER A 345 -20.50 12.22 20.32
N SER A 346 -19.96 11.05 20.67
CA SER A 346 -18.91 10.31 19.92
C SER A 346 -19.29 9.74 18.54
N GLN A 347 -20.54 9.91 18.09
CA GLN A 347 -20.98 9.55 16.75
C GLN A 347 -21.12 10.82 15.90
N TYR A 348 -20.25 10.94 14.91
CA TYR A 348 -20.39 11.93 13.83
C TYR A 348 -21.77 11.76 13.20
N THR A 349 -22.70 12.68 13.48
CA THR A 349 -24.00 12.68 12.83
C THR A 349 -23.84 13.42 11.50
N LEU A 350 -23.15 12.81 10.54
CA LEU A 350 -23.13 13.33 9.17
C LEU A 350 -24.50 13.06 8.56
N GLN A 351 -25.30 14.12 8.42
CA GLN A 351 -26.54 14.08 7.66
C GLN A 351 -26.18 13.89 6.18
N ASP A 352 -26.35 12.66 5.70
CA ASP A 352 -26.39 12.35 4.27
C ASP A 352 -27.74 12.81 3.68
N TRP A 353 -27.88 12.85 2.34
CA TRP A 353 -29.16 13.13 1.66
C TRP A 353 -30.29 12.19 2.09
N ARG A 354 -29.93 11.08 2.72
CA ARG A 354 -30.84 10.06 3.24
C ARG A 354 -31.36 10.35 4.65
N GLU A 355 -30.77 11.29 5.39
CA GLU A 355 -31.07 11.58 6.81
C GLU A 355 -31.08 10.33 7.73
N ARG A 356 -30.34 9.27 7.35
CA ARG A 356 -30.35 7.98 8.06
C ARG A 356 -29.16 7.85 9.02
N PRO A 357 -29.38 7.55 10.31
CA PRO A 357 -28.30 7.21 11.22
C PRO A 357 -27.67 5.87 10.82
N VAL A 358 -26.34 5.78 10.93
CA VAL A 358 -25.59 4.53 10.75
C VAL A 358 -25.59 3.79 12.07
N ALA A 359 -25.95 2.50 12.07
CA ALA A 359 -25.89 1.69 13.29
C ALA A 359 -24.43 1.43 13.71
N GLY A 360 -23.55 1.15 12.75
CA GLY A 360 -22.13 0.88 12.96
C GLY A 360 -21.24 2.12 13.10
N THR A 361 -20.14 1.96 13.82
CA THR A 361 -19.12 2.99 14.04
C THR A 361 -18.33 3.24 12.75
N LEU A 362 -18.26 4.50 12.30
CA LEU A 362 -17.44 4.92 11.16
C LEU A 362 -16.35 5.91 11.61
N CYS A 363 -15.16 5.79 11.03
CA CYS A 363 -14.19 6.87 11.14
C CYS A 363 -14.62 8.06 10.28
N TYR A 364 -14.19 9.27 10.64
CA TYR A 364 -14.56 10.50 9.95
C TYR A 364 -14.35 10.42 8.42
N GLY A 365 -13.22 9.88 7.97
CA GLY A 365 -12.95 9.74 6.54
C GLY A 365 -13.91 8.80 5.82
N CYS A 366 -14.29 7.68 6.42
CA CYS A 366 -15.30 6.79 5.82
C CYS A 366 -16.69 7.43 5.86
N ALA A 367 -17.01 8.14 6.94
CA ALA A 367 -18.28 8.86 7.06
C ALA A 367 -18.39 9.97 6.00
N ARG A 368 -17.29 10.68 5.68
CA ARG A 368 -17.24 11.67 4.58
C ARG A 368 -17.39 11.03 3.21
N THR A 369 -16.65 9.95 2.92
CA THR A 369 -16.76 9.21 1.66
C THR A 369 -18.18 8.68 1.43
N ARG A 370 -18.94 8.39 2.50
CA ARG A 370 -20.33 7.94 2.40
C ARG A 370 -21.26 9.00 1.81
N LEU A 371 -21.02 10.29 2.04
CA LEU A 371 -21.84 11.38 1.50
C LEU A 371 -21.80 11.45 -0.04
N ASP A 372 -20.79 10.83 -0.66
CA ASP A 372 -20.67 10.76 -2.12
C ASP A 372 -21.48 9.60 -2.74
N LEU A 373 -22.16 8.78 -1.92
CA LEU A 373 -23.01 7.68 -2.40
C LEU A 373 -24.27 8.22 -3.09
N VAL A 374 -24.41 7.90 -4.37
CA VAL A 374 -25.63 8.11 -5.15
C VAL A 374 -26.40 6.79 -5.30
N PRO A 375 -27.73 6.84 -5.48
CA PRO A 375 -28.50 5.64 -5.77
C PRO A 375 -27.91 4.90 -6.98
N PRO A 376 -27.90 3.55 -6.98
CA PRO A 376 -27.48 2.81 -8.14
C PRO A 376 -28.38 3.21 -9.31
N ARG A 377 -27.79 3.85 -10.33
CA ARG A 377 -28.51 4.10 -11.58
C ARG A 377 -28.86 2.73 -12.14
N SER A 378 -30.15 2.47 -12.38
CA SER A 378 -30.57 1.28 -13.13
C SER A 378 -29.76 1.27 -14.41
N VAL A 379 -28.87 0.28 -14.57
CA VAL A 379 -28.18 0.05 -15.83
C VAL A 379 -29.29 -0.30 -16.81
N SER A 380 -29.73 0.69 -17.58
CA SER A 380 -30.62 0.44 -18.70
C SER A 380 -29.86 -0.48 -19.64
N SER A 381 -30.38 -1.70 -19.75
CA SER A 381 -30.01 -2.79 -20.65
C SER A 381 -29.60 -2.36 -22.04
#